data_AF-A0A4Q6BYQ1-F1
#
_entry.id   AF-A0A4Q6BYQ1-F1
#
_cell.length_a   1.000
_cell.length_b   1.000
_cell.length_c   1.000
_cell.angle_alpha   90.00
_cell.angle_beta   90.00
_cell.angle_gamma   90.00
#
_symmetry.space_group_name_H-M   'P 1'
#
loop_
_entity.id
_entity.type
_entity.pdbx_description
1 polymer ?
#
loop_
_entity_poly.entity_id
_entity_poly.type
_entity_poly.pdbx_seq_one_letter_code
_entity_poly.pdbx_strand_id
1 'polypeptide(L)'
;MENAMSREQTWDKNIQLLLVAIIAFNILPHMADIPIWTSAISYFFLAWKALALTRGLARPPRWLLWSISMACSVGVFFEYKTILGHEAASALLVTLASAKLLETNRYRDAMFVIFTAFFLLMAHLLNSQSLFSTVFMALDVLLITTLMFQLHKQERRKSPRAFRPVMKM
;
A
#
# COMPACT_ATOMS: atom_id res chain seq x y z
N MET A 1 -28.13 1.10 -5.88
CA MET A 1 -27.02 1.49 -4.97
C MET A 1 -25.63 1.37 -5.62
N GLU A 2 -25.46 0.56 -6.66
CA GLU A 2 -24.21 0.42 -7.45
C GLU A 2 -23.72 1.72 -8.13
N ASN A 3 -24.63 2.66 -8.40
CA ASN A 3 -24.36 3.86 -9.20
C ASN A 3 -23.75 5.05 -8.43
N ALA A 4 -23.74 5.04 -7.09
CA ALA A 4 -23.12 6.11 -6.29
C ALA A 4 -21.64 5.81 -6.02
N MET A 5 -21.30 4.53 -5.86
CA MET A 5 -19.93 4.05 -5.61
C MET A 5 -19.02 4.15 -6.85
N SER A 6 -19.60 4.13 -8.06
CA SER A 6 -18.85 4.26 -9.32
C SER A 6 -18.34 5.67 -9.59
N ARG A 7 -18.93 6.70 -8.97
CA ARG A 7 -18.61 8.12 -9.24
C ARG A 7 -17.38 8.63 -8.49
N GLU A 8 -16.96 7.98 -7.39
CA GLU A 8 -15.78 8.40 -6.60
C GLU A 8 -14.53 7.53 -6.81
N GLN A 9 -14.69 6.34 -7.40
CA GLN A 9 -13.61 5.39 -7.63
C GLN A 9 -12.84 5.79 -8.89
N THR A 10 -11.74 6.54 -8.73
CA THR A 10 -11.00 7.05 -9.90
C THR A 10 -10.15 5.99 -10.62
N TRP A 11 -10.15 4.71 -10.22
CA TRP A 11 -9.33 3.61 -10.79
C TRP A 11 -10.09 2.28 -10.84
N ASP A 12 -9.56 1.30 -11.59
CA ASP A 12 -10.23 0.02 -11.79
C ASP A 12 -10.14 -0.80 -10.50
N LYS A 13 -11.28 -1.37 -10.08
CA LYS A 13 -11.38 -2.18 -8.85
C LYS A 13 -10.35 -3.32 -8.81
N ASN A 14 -10.10 -3.95 -9.96
CA ASN A 14 -9.16 -5.06 -10.09
C ASN A 14 -7.72 -4.63 -9.77
N ILE A 15 -7.30 -3.45 -10.24
CA ILE A 15 -5.95 -2.92 -9.98
C ILE A 15 -5.79 -2.59 -8.49
N GLN A 16 -6.82 -2.05 -7.86
CA GLN A 16 -6.77 -1.78 -6.42
C GLN A 16 -6.75 -3.06 -5.57
N LEU A 17 -7.49 -4.10 -5.96
CA LEU A 17 -7.40 -5.42 -5.30
C LEU A 17 -6.01 -6.03 -5.47
N LEU A 18 -5.41 -5.88 -6.65
CA LEU A 18 -4.05 -6.34 -6.93
C LEU A 18 -3.03 -5.58 -6.05
N LEU A 19 -3.19 -4.27 -5.87
CA LEU A 19 -2.38 -3.48 -4.93
C LEU A 19 -2.52 -3.99 -3.49
N VAL A 20 -3.74 -4.27 -3.02
CA VAL A 20 -3.97 -4.84 -1.68
C VAL A 20 -3.27 -6.19 -1.53
N ALA A 21 -3.39 -7.07 -2.53
CA ALA A 21 -2.76 -8.39 -2.52
C ALA A 21 -1.23 -8.30 -2.49
N ILE A 22 -0.64 -7.39 -3.26
CA ILE A 22 0.82 -7.17 -3.27
C ILE A 22 1.30 -6.65 -1.91
N ILE A 23 0.62 -5.67 -1.31
CA ILE A 23 1.02 -5.18 0.02
C ILE A 23 0.87 -6.29 1.07
N ALA A 24 -0.16 -7.12 0.99
CA ALA A 24 -0.31 -8.27 1.88
C ALA A 24 0.84 -9.29 1.73
N PHE A 25 1.32 -9.49 0.51
CA PHE A 25 2.48 -10.34 0.20
C PHE A 25 3.79 -9.71 0.67
N ASN A 26 3.96 -8.40 0.49
CA ASN A 26 5.14 -7.63 0.90
C ASN A 26 5.35 -7.61 2.42
N ILE A 27 4.26 -7.65 3.21
CA ILE A 27 4.30 -7.67 4.69
C ILE A 27 4.65 -9.06 5.24
N LEU A 28 4.47 -10.12 4.46
CA LEU A 28 4.67 -11.51 4.88
C LEU A 28 6.05 -11.78 5.52
N PRO A 29 7.19 -11.37 4.92
CA PRO A 29 8.51 -11.59 5.52
C PRO A 29 8.72 -10.79 6.81
N HIS A 30 8.10 -9.62 6.93
CA HIS A 30 8.23 -8.75 8.11
C HIS A 30 7.46 -9.30 9.31
N MET A 31 6.50 -10.23 9.12
CA MET A 31 5.73 -10.82 10.22
C MET A 31 6.58 -11.56 11.25
N ALA A 32 7.76 -12.06 10.84
CA ALA A 32 8.69 -12.73 11.74
C ALA A 32 9.47 -11.76 12.63
N ASP A 33 9.68 -10.52 12.15
CA ASP A 33 10.57 -9.54 12.76
C ASP A 33 9.82 -8.45 13.57
N ILE A 34 8.50 -8.32 13.37
CA ILE A 34 7.67 -7.26 13.99
C ILE A 34 6.70 -7.82 15.04
N PRO A 35 6.21 -6.99 15.98
CA PRO A 35 5.27 -7.44 16.99
C PRO A 35 3.96 -7.90 16.34
N ILE A 36 3.42 -9.03 16.81
CA ILE A 36 2.20 -9.67 16.26
C ILE A 36 1.01 -8.70 16.24
N TRP A 37 0.92 -7.77 17.19
CA TRP A 37 -0.16 -6.78 17.21
C TRP A 37 -0.09 -5.81 16.03
N THR A 38 1.10 -5.42 15.57
CA THR A 38 1.28 -4.52 14.41
C THR A 38 0.90 -5.20 13.09
N SER A 39 1.27 -6.47 12.94
CA SER A 39 0.90 -7.27 11.78
C SER A 39 -0.61 -7.52 11.76
N ALA A 40 -1.22 -7.85 12.91
CA ALA A 40 -2.66 -8.02 13.03
C ALA A 40 -3.46 -6.77 12.61
N ILE A 41 -3.06 -5.57 13.08
CA ILE A 41 -3.68 -4.30 12.68
C ILE A 41 -3.52 -4.06 11.17
N SER A 42 -2.34 -4.35 10.62
CA SER A 42 -2.06 -4.14 9.20
C SER A 42 -2.87 -5.08 8.30
N TYR A 43 -3.02 -6.35 8.66
CA TYR A 43 -3.90 -7.29 7.95
C TYR A 43 -5.38 -6.93 8.11
N PHE A 44 -5.79 -6.43 9.28
CA PHE A 44 -7.14 -5.91 9.47
C PHE A 44 -7.43 -4.74 8.50
N PHE A 45 -6.47 -3.82 8.34
CA PHE A 45 -6.56 -2.72 7.40
C PHE A 45 -6.65 -3.17 5.93
N LEU A 46 -5.83 -4.15 5.54
CA LEU A 46 -5.88 -4.76 4.21
C LEU A 46 -7.22 -5.45 3.94
N ALA A 47 -7.70 -6.25 4.91
CA ALA A 47 -8.99 -6.94 4.82
C ALA A 47 -10.14 -5.94 4.73
N TRP A 48 -10.11 -4.87 5.53
CA TRP A 48 -11.11 -3.81 5.46
C TRP A 48 -11.13 -3.14 4.09
N LYS A 49 -9.97 -2.83 3.51
CA LYS A 49 -9.88 -2.27 2.15
C LYS A 49 -10.46 -3.22 1.11
N ALA A 50 -10.11 -4.52 1.17
CA ALA A 50 -10.65 -5.53 0.25
C ALA A 50 -12.17 -5.68 0.38
N LEU A 51 -12.71 -5.66 1.61
CA LEU A 51 -14.14 -5.69 1.89
C LEU A 51 -14.84 -4.42 1.39
N ALA A 52 -14.24 -3.24 1.60
CA ALA A 52 -14.76 -1.99 1.09
C ALA A 52 -14.85 -1.98 -0.44
N LEU A 53 -13.87 -2.57 -1.14
CA LEU A 53 -13.90 -2.70 -2.60
C LEU A 53 -14.92 -3.74 -3.09
N THR A 54 -15.06 -4.86 -2.39
CA THR A 54 -15.94 -5.96 -2.83
C THR A 54 -17.40 -5.71 -2.50
N ARG A 55 -17.69 -5.25 -1.28
CA ARG A 55 -19.05 -5.05 -0.76
C ARG A 55 -19.51 -3.59 -0.75
N GLY A 56 -18.64 -2.65 -1.11
CA GLY A 56 -18.98 -1.23 -1.17
C GLY A 56 -19.16 -0.57 0.19
N LEU A 57 -18.45 -1.03 1.23
CA LEU A 57 -18.51 -0.43 2.56
C LEU A 57 -17.98 1.01 2.55
N ALA A 58 -18.55 1.83 3.44
CA ALA A 58 -18.04 3.16 3.70
C ALA A 58 -16.57 3.10 4.16
N ARG A 59 -15.78 4.05 3.66
CA ARG A 59 -14.37 4.19 4.06
C ARG A 59 -14.31 4.68 5.50
N PRO A 60 -13.37 4.15 6.31
CA PRO A 60 -13.18 4.65 7.66
C PRO A 60 -12.75 6.13 7.61
N PRO A 61 -13.19 6.96 8.55
CA PRO A 61 -12.84 8.38 8.57
C PRO A 61 -11.33 8.55 8.73
N ARG A 62 -10.74 9.50 7.98
CA ARG A 62 -9.28 9.73 7.96
C ARG A 62 -8.72 9.97 9.36
N TRP A 63 -9.44 10.70 10.21
CA TRP A 63 -9.06 10.94 11.60
C TRP A 63 -8.84 9.65 12.41
N LEU A 64 -9.62 8.60 12.14
CA LEU A 64 -9.47 7.32 12.83
C LEU A 64 -8.18 6.62 12.39
N LEU A 65 -7.86 6.65 11.10
CA LEU A 65 -6.61 6.08 10.58
C LEU A 65 -5.40 6.80 11.18
N TRP A 66 -5.43 8.13 11.22
CA TRP A 66 -4.37 8.93 11.84
C TRP A 66 -4.22 8.59 13.33
N SER A 67 -5.32 8.49 14.06
CA SER A 67 -5.28 8.14 15.48
C SER A 67 -4.69 6.76 15.73
N ILE A 68 -5.07 5.76 14.91
CA ILE A 68 -4.53 4.40 15.02
C ILE A 68 -3.04 4.39 14.63
N SER A 69 -2.63 5.05 13.54
CA SER A 69 -1.22 5.14 13.15
C SER A 69 -0.37 5.86 14.19
N MET A 70 -0.91 6.89 14.84
CA MET A 70 -0.24 7.59 15.94
C MET A 70 -0.10 6.67 17.16
N ALA A 71 -1.18 5.96 17.53
CA ALA A 71 -1.18 5.01 18.64
C ALA A 71 -0.20 3.86 18.39
N CYS A 72 -0.16 3.30 17.18
CA CYS A 72 0.83 2.29 16.79
C CYS A 72 2.25 2.85 16.86
N SER A 73 2.48 4.08 16.38
CA SER A 73 3.81 4.72 16.46
C SER A 73 4.29 4.84 17.89
N VAL A 74 3.40 5.25 18.81
CA VAL A 74 3.69 5.32 20.24
C VAL A 74 3.92 3.93 20.84
N GLY A 75 3.11 2.95 20.47
CA GLY A 75 3.27 1.55 20.91
C GLY A 75 4.62 0.96 20.51
N VAL A 76 5.02 1.13 19.24
CA VAL A 76 6.34 0.70 18.74
C VAL A 76 7.47 1.43 19.47
N PHE A 77 7.32 2.73 19.74
CA PHE A 77 8.32 3.50 20.50
C PHE A 77 8.50 2.97 21.93
N PHE A 78 7.41 2.58 22.61
CA PHE A 78 7.50 1.99 23.95
C PHE A 78 8.14 0.60 23.93
N GLU A 79 7.85 -0.21 22.91
CA GLU A 79 8.34 -1.58 22.80
C GLU A 79 9.83 -1.63 22.48
N TYR A 80 10.27 -0.88 21.46
CA TYR A 80 11.66 -0.91 21.01
C TYR A 80 12.56 0.15 21.64
N LYS A 81 11.97 1.19 22.27
CA LYS A 81 12.69 2.36 22.83
C LYS A 81 13.63 3.07 21.85
N THR A 82 13.48 2.78 20.56
CA THR A 82 14.23 3.36 19.46
C THR A 82 13.32 3.50 18.25
N ILE A 83 13.53 4.55 17.47
CA ILE A 83 12.82 4.79 16.22
C ILE A 83 13.65 4.32 15.02
N LEU A 84 14.99 4.26 15.18
CA LEU A 84 15.95 3.96 14.12
C LEU A 84 16.47 2.52 14.16
N GLY A 85 15.85 1.64 14.94
CA GLY A 85 16.13 0.20 14.90
C GLY A 85 15.46 -0.46 13.69
N HIS A 86 16.09 -1.50 13.12
CA HIS A 86 15.55 -2.23 11.96
C HIS A 86 14.12 -2.75 12.21
N GLU A 87 13.90 -3.39 13.37
CA GLU A 87 12.60 -3.94 13.75
C GLU A 87 11.54 -2.85 13.98
N ALA A 88 11.92 -1.76 14.67
CA ALA A 88 11.04 -0.61 14.91
C ALA A 88 10.66 0.10 13.59
N ALA A 89 11.63 0.36 12.73
CA ALA A 89 11.41 1.00 11.44
C ALA A 89 10.50 0.13 10.55
N SER A 90 10.75 -1.17 10.48
CA SER A 90 9.90 -2.12 9.76
C SER A 90 8.45 -2.09 10.25
N ALA A 91 8.22 -2.13 11.57
CA ALA A 91 6.88 -2.08 12.15
C ALA A 91 6.14 -0.77 11.84
N LEU A 92 6.85 0.37 11.93
CA LEU A 92 6.30 1.68 11.58
C LEU A 92 5.94 1.77 10.09
N LEU A 93 6.81 1.29 9.22
CA LEU A 93 6.58 1.32 7.78
C LEU A 93 5.44 0.39 7.35
N VAL A 94 5.33 -0.80 7.94
CA VAL A 94 4.22 -1.73 7.71
C VAL A 94 2.88 -1.08 8.10
N THR A 95 2.85 -0.44 9.28
CA THR A 95 1.66 0.28 9.77
C THR A 95 1.33 1.49 8.88
N LEU A 96 2.35 2.26 8.48
CA LEU A 96 2.18 3.40 7.59
C LEU A 96 1.65 2.96 6.22
N ALA A 97 2.22 1.89 5.65
CA ALA A 97 1.83 1.35 4.36
C ALA A 97 0.37 0.89 4.36
N SER A 98 -0.03 0.12 5.38
CA SER A 98 -1.39 -0.41 5.51
C SER A 98 -2.42 0.71 5.73
N ALA A 99 -2.11 1.70 6.56
CA ALA A 99 -2.95 2.89 6.74
C ALA A 99 -3.03 3.75 5.46
N LYS A 100 -1.89 3.98 4.80
CA LYS A 100 -1.82 4.78 3.56
C LYS A 100 -2.62 4.12 2.42
N LEU A 101 -2.61 2.80 2.36
CA LEU A 101 -3.40 2.03 1.41
C LEU A 101 -4.91 2.23 1.60
N LEU A 102 -5.39 2.32 2.84
CA LEU A 102 -6.79 2.65 3.12
C LEU A 102 -7.18 4.03 2.58
N GLU A 103 -6.30 5.03 2.76
CA GLU A 103 -6.49 6.39 2.26
C GLU A 103 -6.37 6.53 0.74
N THR A 104 -5.75 5.55 0.07
CA THR A 104 -5.42 5.63 -1.34
C THR A 104 -6.69 5.68 -2.19
N ASN A 105 -6.89 6.82 -2.87
CA ASN A 105 -7.93 6.98 -3.88
C ASN A 105 -7.40 7.63 -5.18
N ARG A 106 -6.30 8.39 -5.15
CA ARG A 106 -5.74 9.04 -6.36
C ARG A 106 -4.52 8.29 -6.90
N TYR A 107 -4.17 8.54 -8.17
CA TYR A 107 -2.95 8.01 -8.82
C TYR A 107 -1.72 8.24 -7.94
N ARG A 108 -1.59 9.48 -7.48
CA ARG A 108 -0.46 9.96 -6.68
C ARG A 108 -0.34 9.14 -5.40
N ASP A 109 -1.46 8.87 -4.73
CA ASP A 109 -1.47 8.09 -3.49
C ASP A 109 -1.06 6.63 -3.75
N ALA A 110 -1.53 6.04 -4.85
CA ALA A 110 -1.16 4.67 -5.23
C ALA A 110 0.35 4.57 -5.55
N MET A 111 0.93 5.56 -6.23
CA MET A 111 2.37 5.65 -6.44
C MET A 111 3.12 5.76 -5.11
N PHE A 112 2.65 6.57 -4.16
CA PHE A 112 3.25 6.64 -2.81
C PHE A 112 3.26 5.28 -2.11
N VAL A 113 2.15 4.53 -2.15
CA VAL A 113 2.10 3.18 -1.55
C VAL A 113 3.07 2.22 -2.25
N ILE A 114 3.18 2.28 -3.57
CA ILE A 114 4.15 1.48 -4.34
C ILE A 114 5.59 1.81 -3.92
N PHE A 115 5.93 3.09 -3.74
CA PHE A 115 7.25 3.48 -3.22
C PHE A 115 7.48 2.97 -1.80
N THR A 116 6.46 3.00 -0.94
CA THR A 116 6.55 2.43 0.41
C THR A 116 6.80 0.92 0.38
N ALA A 117 6.19 0.18 -0.55
CA ALA A 117 6.45 -1.26 -0.72
C ALA A 117 7.91 -1.55 -1.14
N PHE A 118 8.45 -0.77 -2.08
CA PHE A 118 9.87 -0.86 -2.45
C PHE A 118 10.79 -0.53 -1.28
N PHE A 119 10.42 0.46 -0.45
CA PHE A 119 11.19 0.81 0.73
C PHE A 119 11.16 -0.31 1.79
N LEU A 120 10.03 -1.00 1.95
CA LEU A 120 9.91 -2.19 2.81
C LEU A 120 10.84 -3.32 2.35
N LEU A 121 10.89 -3.57 1.03
CA LEU A 121 11.81 -4.55 0.45
C LEU A 121 13.25 -4.15 0.68
N MET A 122 13.61 -2.90 0.44
CA MET A 122 14.96 -2.41 0.72
C MET A 122 15.33 -2.63 2.20
N ALA A 123 14.41 -2.31 3.12
CA ALA A 123 14.62 -2.51 4.55
C ALA A 123 14.87 -3.98 4.90
N HIS A 124 14.09 -4.92 4.32
CA HIS A 124 14.29 -6.35 4.56
C HIS A 124 15.60 -6.87 3.93
N LEU A 125 16.03 -6.32 2.78
CA LEU A 125 17.23 -6.77 2.07
C LEU A 125 18.51 -6.36 2.81
N LEU A 126 18.47 -5.22 3.49
CA LEU A 126 19.58 -4.75 4.32
C LEU A 126 19.85 -5.67 5.53
N ASN A 127 18.84 -6.41 5.98
CA ASN A 127 18.94 -7.29 7.14
C ASN A 127 19.13 -8.76 6.73
N SER A 128 18.38 -9.23 5.74
CA SER A 128 18.33 -10.64 5.36
C SER A 128 19.30 -10.97 4.23
N GLN A 129 20.34 -11.75 4.53
CA GLN A 129 21.32 -12.24 3.55
C GLN A 129 21.01 -13.67 3.04
N SER A 130 19.77 -14.15 3.24
CA SER A 130 19.39 -15.51 2.86
C SER A 130 18.98 -15.63 1.38
N LEU A 131 19.31 -16.76 0.75
CA LEU A 131 18.88 -17.04 -0.64
C LEU A 131 17.35 -17.05 -0.79
N PHE A 132 16.63 -17.54 0.23
CA PHE A 132 15.17 -17.59 0.23
C PHE A 132 14.56 -16.18 0.20
N SER A 133 15.08 -15.27 1.03
CA SER A 133 14.65 -13.87 1.03
C SER A 133 14.90 -13.21 -0.33
N THR A 134 16.06 -13.43 -0.94
CA THR A 134 16.37 -12.89 -2.26
C THR A 134 15.37 -13.33 -3.34
N VAL A 135 15.00 -14.62 -3.38
CA VAL A 135 14.00 -15.13 -4.34
C VAL A 135 12.63 -14.53 -4.06
N PHE A 136 12.22 -14.48 -2.79
CA PHE A 136 10.96 -13.88 -2.38
C PHE A 136 10.87 -12.41 -2.82
N MET A 137 11.92 -11.64 -2.57
CA MET A 137 12.02 -10.24 -2.97
C MET A 137 12.03 -10.05 -4.48
N ALA A 138 12.73 -10.91 -5.22
CA ALA A 138 12.72 -10.86 -6.67
C ALA A 138 11.30 -11.04 -7.22
N LEU A 139 10.53 -11.98 -6.66
CA LEU A 139 9.12 -12.17 -7.01
C LEU A 139 8.29 -10.94 -6.65
N ASP A 140 8.47 -10.37 -5.46
CA ASP A 140 7.70 -9.21 -5.03
C ASP A 140 8.00 -7.95 -5.87
N VAL A 141 9.27 -7.72 -6.23
CA VAL A 141 9.66 -6.67 -7.18
C VAL A 141 8.97 -6.86 -8.53
N LEU A 142 8.88 -8.09 -9.05
CA LEU A 142 8.17 -8.38 -10.30
C LEU A 142 6.68 -8.07 -10.18
N LEU A 143 6.06 -8.41 -9.05
CA LEU A 143 4.65 -8.11 -8.79
C LEU A 143 4.41 -6.60 -8.72
N ILE A 144 5.21 -5.86 -7.94
CA ILE A 144 5.10 -4.40 -7.82
C ILE A 144 5.32 -3.72 -9.19
N THR A 145 6.31 -4.18 -9.97
CA THR A 145 6.59 -3.65 -11.31
C THR A 145 5.42 -3.91 -12.26
N THR A 146 4.83 -5.10 -12.20
CA THR A 146 3.64 -5.46 -12.99
C THR A 146 2.47 -4.56 -12.65
N LEU A 147 2.22 -4.33 -11.36
CA LEU A 147 1.19 -3.39 -10.90
C LEU A 147 1.46 -1.97 -11.40
N MET A 148 2.71 -1.51 -11.31
CA MET A 148 3.11 -0.19 -11.77
C MET A 148 2.83 -0.03 -13.27
N PHE A 149 3.15 -1.03 -14.09
CA PHE A 149 2.84 -1.03 -15.51
C PHE A 149 1.34 -0.95 -15.79
N GLN A 150 0.52 -1.74 -15.06
CA GLN A 150 -0.93 -1.70 -15.18
C GLN A 150 -1.51 -0.33 -14.79
N LEU A 151 -1.00 0.27 -13.71
CA LEU A 151 -1.45 1.59 -13.26
C LEU A 151 -1.13 2.69 -14.29
N HIS A 152 0.08 2.68 -14.86
CA HIS A 152 0.47 3.62 -15.91
C HIS A 152 -0.37 3.46 -17.18
N LYS A 153 -0.68 2.21 -17.56
CA LYS A 153 -1.54 1.91 -18.71
C LYS A 153 -2.96 2.44 -18.48
N GLN A 154 -3.48 2.33 -17.26
CA GLN A 154 -4.80 2.84 -16.91
C GLN A 154 -4.84 4.37 -16.99
N GLU A 155 -3.83 5.06 -16.47
CA GLU A 155 -3.77 6.53 -16.51
C GLU A 155 -3.70 7.06 -17.95
N ARG A 156 -2.90 6.42 -18.82
CA ARG A 156 -2.86 6.77 -20.25
C ARG A 156 -4.21 6.62 -20.95
N ARG A 157 -5.00 5.59 -20.61
CA ARG A 157 -6.35 5.41 -21.18
C ARG A 157 -7.31 6.54 -20.78
N LYS A 158 -7.16 7.09 -19.57
CA LYS A 158 -8.01 8.17 -19.04
C LYS A 158 -7.60 9.56 -19.49
N SER A 159 -6.42 9.71 -20.09
CA SER A 159 -5.98 10.92 -20.78
C SER A 159 -6.16 10.77 -22.29
N PRO A 160 -7.38 10.91 -22.85
CA PRO A 160 -7.51 11.21 -24.26
C PRO A 160 -6.91 12.61 -24.41
N ARG A 161 -5.65 12.68 -24.86
CA ARG A 161 -5.07 13.94 -25.31
C ARG A 161 -6.08 14.53 -26.29
N ALA A 162 -6.74 15.60 -25.86
CA ALA A 162 -7.27 16.60 -26.74
C ALA A 162 -6.07 17.14 -27.52
N PHE A 163 -5.70 16.40 -28.57
CA PHE A 163 -4.95 16.95 -29.67
C PHE A 163 -5.92 17.94 -30.31
N ARG A 164 -6.02 19.14 -29.72
CA ARG A 164 -6.51 20.30 -30.45
C ARG A 164 -5.39 20.57 -31.44
N PRO A 165 -5.53 20.24 -32.74
CA PRO A 165 -4.64 20.83 -33.71
C PRO A 165 -4.77 22.34 -33.52
N VAL A 166 -3.66 23.00 -33.19
CA VAL A 166 -3.59 24.45 -33.27
C VAL A 166 -3.70 24.75 -34.75
N MET A 167 -4.94 24.92 -35.21
CA MET A 167 -5.23 25.26 -36.59
C MET A 167 -4.83 26.73 -36.74
N LYS A 168 -3.84 26.90 -37.60
CA LYS A 168 -3.23 28.16 -38.02
C LYS A 168 -4.28 29.23 -38.34
N MET A 169 -3.96 30.47 -37.98
CA MET A 169 -4.27 31.65 -38.79
C MET A 169 -2.95 32.39 -39.01
#